data_AF-A0A849H8E2-F1
#
_entry.id   AF-A0A849H8E2-F1
#
_cell.length_a   1.000
_cell.length_b   1.000
_cell.length_c   1.000
_cell.angle_alpha   90.00
_cell.angle_beta   90.00
_cell.angle_gamma   90.00
#
_symmetry.space_group_name_H-M   'P 1'
#
loop_
_entity.id
_entity.type
_entity.pdbx_description
1 polymer ?
#
loop_
_entity_poly.entity_id
_entity_poly.type
_entity_poly.pdbx_seq_one_letter_code
_entity_poly.pdbx_strand_id
1 'polypeptide(L)'
;MPIQAHPTRTKARWSTPPPRPSASPHAQPYLRRRPETTTLHRIVREHLETYLALANEADPMGDGVPDHLEKEFRSYLKCGILAHGFARARCSSCGYDFLVAFSCKGRGVCPSCNAKRMAETAAHLVDHVIPHVRVRQWVLSVPKRLRPFLHHRPRTASAVLHILLRALQATLREACPTAPSTASFGAVSFLHRFGSSLNPHFHYHLCVVDGLFERVEGDTDPDPAIPETSLHFHEATGLTHELLEGLQHTIRSRVLRHLRRHGLLEPHDVRDMLSWDHGGGFSLDASVRIEATDRTGLERLIRYCARPPFALDRLHLVDGRSDQILYLLSGPDPSGRTALRLSALEFLDRLA
;
A
#
# COMPACT_ATOMS: atom_id res chain seq x y z
N MET A 1 -7.73 86.26 0.17
CA MET A 1 -8.16 84.86 0.43
C MET A 1 -8.70 84.28 -0.86
N PRO A 2 -8.04 83.28 -1.45
CA PRO A 2 -8.31 82.82 -2.81
C PRO A 2 -9.31 81.66 -2.83
N ILE A 3 -10.21 81.70 -3.82
CA ILE A 3 -11.13 80.62 -4.19
C ILE A 3 -10.40 79.73 -5.21
N GLN A 4 -10.35 78.43 -4.91
CA GLN A 4 -9.65 77.42 -5.67
C GLN A 4 -10.30 77.16 -7.03
N ALA A 5 -9.49 77.15 -8.08
CA ALA A 5 -9.80 76.55 -9.36
C ALA A 5 -9.24 75.11 -9.40
N HIS A 6 -10.04 74.18 -9.93
CA HIS A 6 -9.56 72.84 -10.30
C HIS A 6 -8.69 72.87 -11.56
N PRO A 7 -7.65 72.03 -11.63
CA PRO A 7 -7.21 71.53 -12.92
C PRO A 7 -6.97 70.01 -12.96
N THR A 8 -7.59 69.40 -13.97
CA THR A 8 -7.06 68.41 -14.93
C THR A 8 -6.27 67.18 -14.46
N ARG A 9 -6.83 66.01 -14.81
CA ARG A 9 -6.21 64.66 -14.86
C ARG A 9 -4.87 64.65 -15.62
N THR A 10 -3.80 64.33 -14.91
CA THR A 10 -2.55 63.79 -15.48
C THR A 10 -2.49 62.28 -15.23
N LYS A 11 -2.26 61.49 -16.30
CA LYS A 11 -2.07 60.04 -16.24
C LYS A 11 -0.77 59.72 -15.48
N ALA A 12 -0.88 59.10 -14.32
CA ALA A 12 0.28 58.63 -13.57
C ALA A 12 0.91 57.40 -14.27
N ARG A 13 2.22 57.51 -14.51
CA ARG A 13 3.13 56.47 -15.00
C ARG A 13 2.98 55.20 -14.16
N TRP A 14 2.93 54.05 -14.83
CA TRP A 14 3.09 52.74 -14.23
C TRP A 14 4.42 52.71 -13.46
N SER A 15 4.33 52.67 -12.14
CA SER A 15 5.45 52.39 -11.25
C SER A 15 5.89 50.95 -11.46
N THR A 16 7.16 50.75 -11.80
CA THR A 16 7.80 49.43 -11.88
C THR A 16 7.65 48.73 -10.52
N PRO A 17 7.14 47.49 -10.45
CA PRO A 17 7.13 46.76 -9.20
C PRO A 17 8.58 46.53 -8.72
N PRO A 18 8.83 46.47 -7.40
CA PRO A 18 10.16 46.13 -6.90
C PRO A 18 10.60 44.79 -7.49
N PRO A 19 11.90 44.59 -7.76
CA PRO A 19 12.39 43.31 -8.25
C PRO A 19 11.94 42.22 -7.26
N ARG A 20 11.21 41.23 -7.77
CA ARG A 20 10.92 40.02 -6.99
C ARG A 20 12.25 39.46 -6.50
N PRO A 21 12.40 39.08 -5.23
CA PRO A 21 13.60 38.40 -4.78
C PRO A 21 13.82 37.20 -5.71
N SER A 22 15.01 37.13 -6.31
CA SER A 22 15.38 36.02 -7.19
C SER A 22 15.23 34.74 -6.39
N ALA A 23 14.20 33.95 -6.69
CA ALA A 23 14.11 32.60 -6.16
C ALA A 23 15.40 31.89 -6.57
N SER A 24 16.16 31.39 -5.59
CA SER A 24 17.24 30.45 -5.88
C SER A 24 16.66 29.38 -6.81
N PRO A 25 17.29 29.05 -7.94
CA PRO A 25 16.82 27.99 -8.85
C PRO A 25 16.75 26.61 -8.15
N HIS A 26 17.25 26.51 -6.92
CA HIS A 26 17.16 25.36 -6.03
C HIS A 26 16.38 25.73 -4.76
N ALA A 27 15.08 26.00 -4.90
CA ALA A 27 14.23 26.41 -3.77
C ALA A 27 14.17 25.38 -2.63
N GLN A 28 14.53 24.11 -2.89
CA GLN A 28 14.87 23.12 -1.87
C GLN A 28 16.03 22.23 -2.33
N PRO A 29 17.24 22.35 -1.75
CA PRO A 29 18.34 21.43 -2.06
C PRO A 29 17.97 20.01 -1.63
N TYR A 30 18.39 19.00 -2.41
CA TYR A 30 18.19 17.60 -2.02
C TYR A 30 18.85 17.34 -0.67
N LEU A 31 18.05 16.98 0.34
CA LEU A 31 18.55 16.56 1.64
C LEU A 31 18.65 15.05 1.68
N ARG A 32 19.87 14.53 1.75
CA ARG A 32 20.08 13.09 1.94
C ARG A 32 19.42 12.66 3.25
N ARG A 33 18.80 11.49 3.23
CA ARG A 33 18.39 10.82 4.48
C ARG A 33 19.63 10.34 5.21
N ARG A 34 19.60 10.38 6.54
CA ARG A 34 20.64 9.84 7.42
C ARG A 34 20.08 8.65 8.22
N PRO A 35 19.85 7.49 7.56
CA PRO A 35 19.24 6.34 8.22
C PRO A 35 20.03 5.89 9.45
N GLU A 36 21.34 6.09 9.48
CA GLU A 36 22.23 5.81 10.62
C GLU A 36 21.86 6.52 11.93
N THR A 37 21.06 7.58 11.86
CA THR A 37 20.56 8.34 13.03
C THR A 37 19.13 7.96 13.42
N THR A 38 18.51 7.00 12.74
CA THR A 38 17.11 6.61 13.01
C THR A 38 17.01 5.53 14.07
N THR A 39 15.90 5.53 14.82
CA THR A 39 15.59 4.52 15.85
C THR A 39 15.69 3.09 15.29
N LEU A 40 15.06 2.84 14.13
CA LEU A 40 15.07 1.52 13.50
C LEU A 40 16.48 1.06 13.12
N HIS A 41 17.31 1.95 12.54
CA HIS A 41 18.68 1.59 12.17
C HIS A 41 19.50 1.22 13.41
N ARG A 42 19.36 1.97 14.51
CA ARG A 42 20.00 1.65 15.78
C ARG A 42 19.58 0.28 16.31
N ILE A 43 18.27 -0.01 16.33
CA ILE A 43 17.73 -1.32 16.77
C ILE A 43 18.32 -2.46 15.93
N VAL A 44 18.20 -2.38 14.59
CA VAL A 44 18.71 -3.44 13.71
C VAL A 44 20.22 -3.59 13.85
N ARG A 45 20.98 -2.49 13.88
CA ARG A 45 22.44 -2.54 13.98
C ARG A 45 22.93 -3.19 15.27
N GLU A 46 22.26 -2.92 16.39
CA GLU A 46 22.69 -3.38 17.72
C GLU A 46 22.17 -4.80 18.05
N HIS A 47 21.04 -5.22 17.47
CA HIS A 47 20.35 -6.46 17.90
C HIS A 47 20.20 -7.54 16.82
N LEU A 48 20.52 -7.26 15.54
CA LEU A 48 20.32 -8.24 14.45
C LEU A 48 21.11 -9.54 14.66
N GLU A 49 22.40 -9.47 15.01
CA GLU A 49 23.21 -10.69 15.17
C GLU A 49 22.71 -11.56 16.32
N THR A 50 22.31 -10.94 17.44
CA THR A 50 21.69 -11.64 18.58
C THR A 50 20.37 -12.29 18.19
N TYR A 51 19.53 -11.57 17.44
CA TYR A 51 18.25 -12.11 16.95
C TYR A 51 18.47 -13.33 16.05
N LEU A 52 19.38 -13.26 15.08
CA LEU A 52 19.70 -14.37 14.17
C LEU A 52 20.25 -15.59 14.92
N ALA A 53 21.15 -15.38 15.88
CA ALA A 53 21.69 -16.47 16.70
C ALA A 53 20.60 -17.19 17.49
N LEU A 54 19.74 -16.44 18.20
CA LEU A 54 18.65 -17.03 18.98
C LEU A 54 17.60 -17.71 18.12
N ALA A 55 17.27 -17.16 16.95
CA ALA A 55 16.32 -17.78 16.04
C ALA A 55 16.84 -19.11 15.47
N ASN A 56 18.14 -19.21 15.20
CA ASN A 56 18.77 -20.46 14.78
C ASN A 56 18.82 -21.50 15.90
N GLU A 57 19.06 -21.10 17.15
CA GLU A 57 19.07 -22.00 18.30
C GLU A 57 17.66 -22.52 18.66
N ALA A 58 16.63 -21.68 18.46
CA ALA A 58 15.25 -21.99 18.83
C ALA A 58 14.55 -22.96 17.88
N ASP A 59 15.06 -23.19 16.67
CA ASP A 59 14.49 -24.09 15.68
C ASP A 59 15.21 -25.46 15.70
N PRO A 60 14.57 -26.53 16.22
CA PRO A 60 15.16 -27.87 16.25
C PRO A 60 15.43 -28.46 14.86
N MET A 61 14.85 -27.89 13.81
CA MET A 61 15.07 -28.28 12.42
C MET A 61 16.15 -27.44 11.72
N GLY A 62 16.62 -26.37 12.37
CA GLY A 62 17.73 -25.53 11.90
C GLY A 62 17.41 -24.61 10.72
N ASP A 63 16.12 -24.37 10.41
CA ASP A 63 15.73 -23.47 9.31
C ASP A 63 15.87 -21.99 9.69
N GLY A 64 15.78 -21.66 11.00
CA GLY A 64 16.10 -20.33 11.53
C GLY A 64 15.31 -19.18 10.89
N VAL A 65 15.94 -18.01 10.74
CA VAL A 65 15.36 -16.91 9.95
C VAL A 65 15.59 -17.16 8.47
N PRO A 66 14.56 -17.16 7.60
CA PRO A 66 14.75 -17.33 6.16
C PRO A 66 15.80 -16.40 5.54
N ASP A 67 16.70 -16.93 4.71
CA ASP A 67 17.82 -16.20 4.07
C ASP A 67 17.44 -14.85 3.46
N HIS A 68 16.26 -14.79 2.83
CA HIS A 68 15.79 -13.58 2.18
C HIS A 68 15.50 -12.45 3.19
N LEU A 69 15.05 -12.77 4.40
CA LEU A 69 14.80 -11.81 5.47
C LEU A 69 16.11 -11.33 6.09
N GLU A 70 17.06 -12.23 6.36
CA GLU A 70 18.41 -11.84 6.80
C GLU A 70 19.06 -10.89 5.78
N LYS A 71 18.99 -11.24 4.48
CA LYS A 71 19.48 -10.39 3.40
C LYS A 71 18.78 -9.03 3.38
N GLU A 72 17.48 -8.96 3.66
CA GLU A 72 16.76 -7.69 3.75
C GLU A 72 17.26 -6.83 4.92
N PHE A 73 17.43 -7.38 6.12
CA PHE A 73 17.98 -6.64 7.27
C PHE A 73 19.40 -6.14 7.01
N ARG A 74 20.28 -6.99 6.49
CA ARG A 74 21.66 -6.62 6.15
C ARG A 74 21.71 -5.57 5.04
N SER A 75 20.82 -5.66 4.06
CA SER A 75 20.72 -4.65 2.99
C SER A 75 20.16 -3.32 3.51
N TYR A 76 19.23 -3.36 4.47
CA TYR A 76 18.70 -2.16 5.13
C TYR A 76 19.80 -1.37 5.86
N LEU A 77 20.70 -2.05 6.58
CA LEU A 77 21.81 -1.39 7.29
C LEU A 77 22.73 -0.60 6.35
N LYS A 78 22.81 -0.99 5.07
CA LYS A 78 23.60 -0.33 4.03
C LYS A 78 22.82 0.78 3.29
N CYS A 79 21.50 0.73 3.32
CA CYS A 79 20.63 1.59 2.52
C CYS A 79 20.80 3.07 2.90
N GLY A 80 21.11 3.93 1.93
CA GLY A 80 21.23 5.38 2.16
C GLY A 80 22.54 5.83 2.81
N ILE A 81 23.50 4.92 3.01
CA ILE A 81 24.81 5.20 3.61
C ILE A 81 25.85 5.38 2.50
N LEU A 82 26.53 6.53 2.47
CA LEU A 82 27.50 6.87 1.41
C LEU A 82 28.68 5.89 1.31
N ALA A 83 29.12 5.31 2.44
CA ALA A 83 30.21 4.33 2.46
C ALA A 83 29.87 3.03 1.69
N HIS A 84 28.58 2.78 1.41
CA HIS A 84 28.11 1.64 0.62
C HIS A 84 27.75 1.98 -0.83
N GLY A 85 28.13 3.18 -1.29
CA GLY A 85 27.98 3.61 -2.68
C GLY A 85 27.00 4.77 -2.88
N PHE A 86 27.30 5.61 -3.86
CA PHE A 86 26.51 6.77 -4.23
C PHE A 86 26.73 7.17 -5.70
N ALA A 87 25.78 7.91 -6.26
CA ALA A 87 25.95 8.66 -7.49
C ALA A 87 26.11 10.16 -7.18
N ARG A 88 26.85 10.89 -8.01
CA ARG A 88 26.90 12.35 -7.99
C ARG A 88 25.97 12.89 -9.06
N ALA A 89 24.91 13.57 -8.67
CA ALA A 89 24.03 14.27 -9.59
C ALA A 89 24.56 15.69 -9.76
N ARG A 90 24.86 16.12 -10.99
CA ARG A 90 25.41 17.45 -11.29
C ARG A 90 24.60 18.11 -12.40
N CYS A 91 24.19 19.35 -12.18
CA CYS A 91 23.58 20.20 -13.20
C CYS A 91 24.66 20.68 -14.18
N SER A 92 24.47 20.45 -15.48
CA SER A 92 25.38 20.92 -16.52
C SER A 92 25.38 22.45 -16.67
N SER A 93 24.24 23.10 -16.39
CA SER A 93 24.08 24.55 -16.59
C SER A 93 24.63 25.40 -15.44
N CYS A 94 24.35 25.03 -14.18
CA CYS A 94 24.76 25.82 -13.00
C CYS A 94 25.88 25.18 -12.17
N GLY A 95 26.29 23.95 -12.50
CA GLY A 95 27.36 23.23 -11.79
C GLY A 95 26.98 22.71 -10.41
N TYR A 96 25.79 23.04 -9.87
CA TYR A 96 25.30 22.52 -8.60
C TYR A 96 25.28 20.99 -8.63
N ASP A 97 25.81 20.37 -7.58
CA ASP A 97 25.78 18.93 -7.42
C ASP A 97 25.53 18.48 -5.99
N PHE A 98 25.10 17.23 -5.89
CA PHE A 98 24.85 16.56 -4.62
C PHE A 98 25.04 15.06 -4.78
N LEU A 99 25.24 14.38 -3.65
CA LEU A 99 25.41 12.94 -3.61
C LEU A 99 24.07 12.25 -3.34
N VAL A 100 23.78 11.22 -4.14
CA VAL A 100 22.61 10.35 -4.00
C VAL A 100 23.11 8.97 -3.56
N ALA A 101 22.93 8.65 -2.28
CA ALA A 101 23.28 7.34 -1.74
C ALA A 101 22.42 6.23 -2.37
N PHE A 102 23.00 5.04 -2.58
CA PHE A 102 22.26 3.91 -3.11
C PHE A 102 21.22 3.37 -2.12
N SER A 103 20.11 2.86 -2.65
CA SER A 103 19.01 2.29 -1.88
C SER A 103 19.04 0.77 -1.94
N CYS A 104 18.57 0.11 -0.87
CA CYS A 104 18.48 -1.36 -0.86
C CYS A 104 17.39 -1.91 -1.79
N LYS A 105 16.41 -1.08 -2.19
CA LYS A 105 15.24 -1.46 -3.01
C LYS A 105 14.37 -2.59 -2.42
N GLY A 106 14.63 -2.98 -1.15
CA GLY A 106 13.91 -4.00 -0.40
C GLY A 106 12.43 -3.65 -0.19
N ARG A 107 11.64 -4.64 0.25
CA ARG A 107 10.18 -4.52 0.36
C ARG A 107 9.62 -4.84 1.75
N GLY A 108 10.42 -5.38 2.67
CA GLY A 108 10.02 -5.60 4.06
C GLY A 108 10.53 -4.49 4.98
N VAL A 109 11.79 -4.58 5.40
CA VAL A 109 12.31 -3.83 6.56
C VAL A 109 12.43 -2.33 6.33
N CYS A 110 12.91 -1.90 5.15
CA CYS A 110 13.33 -0.51 4.92
C CYS A 110 12.13 0.45 4.71
N PRO A 111 11.80 1.35 5.66
CA PRO A 111 10.63 2.23 5.52
C PRO A 111 10.84 3.27 4.42
N SER A 112 12.09 3.67 4.20
CA SER A 112 12.46 4.62 3.15
C SER A 112 12.17 4.08 1.75
N CYS A 113 12.60 2.85 1.44
CA CYS A 113 12.36 2.22 0.15
C CYS A 113 10.88 1.88 -0.04
N ASN A 114 10.20 1.42 1.02
CA ASN A 114 8.77 1.16 0.97
C ASN A 114 7.94 2.42 0.74
N ALA A 115 8.24 3.53 1.44
CA ALA A 115 7.56 4.80 1.23
C ALA A 115 7.78 5.35 -0.19
N LYS A 116 9.00 5.22 -0.72
CA LYS A 116 9.29 5.57 -2.13
C LYS A 116 8.46 4.72 -3.08
N ARG A 117 8.47 3.39 -2.90
CA ARG A 117 7.70 2.46 -3.74
C ARG A 117 6.20 2.75 -3.68
N MET A 118 5.65 3.01 -2.49
CA MET A 118 4.26 3.41 -2.29
C MET A 118 3.92 4.65 -3.12
N ALA A 119 4.74 5.70 -3.04
CA ALA A 119 4.55 6.93 -3.81
C ALA A 119 4.65 6.70 -5.33
N GLU A 120 5.65 5.95 -5.78
CA GLU A 120 5.84 5.62 -7.21
C GLU A 120 4.70 4.74 -7.74
N THR A 121 4.22 3.80 -6.94
CA THR A 121 3.10 2.91 -7.30
C THR A 121 1.81 3.73 -7.43
N ALA A 122 1.57 4.65 -6.51
CA ALA A 122 0.42 5.55 -6.57
C ALA A 122 0.48 6.44 -7.81
N ALA A 123 1.59 7.14 -8.05
CA ALA A 123 1.76 7.98 -9.23
C ALA A 123 1.58 7.18 -10.52
N HIS A 124 2.24 6.01 -10.65
CA HIS A 124 2.10 5.19 -11.86
C HIS A 124 0.66 4.72 -12.10
N LEU A 125 -0.02 4.22 -11.06
CA LEU A 125 -1.37 3.71 -11.21
C LEU A 125 -2.39 4.81 -11.49
N VAL A 126 -2.22 6.00 -10.89
CA VAL A 126 -3.08 7.16 -11.15
C VAL A 126 -2.78 7.76 -12.52
N ASP A 127 -1.53 7.96 -12.88
CA ASP A 127 -1.21 8.75 -14.08
C ASP A 127 -1.28 7.93 -15.37
N HIS A 128 -1.14 6.60 -15.27
CA HIS A 128 -0.89 5.76 -16.46
C HIS A 128 -1.71 4.47 -16.56
N VAL A 129 -2.38 4.01 -15.49
CA VAL A 129 -3.03 2.68 -15.50
C VAL A 129 -4.54 2.76 -15.30
N ILE A 130 -4.99 3.44 -14.25
CA ILE A 130 -6.41 3.48 -13.90
C ILE A 130 -7.07 4.65 -14.65
N PRO A 131 -8.02 4.41 -15.56
CA PRO A 131 -8.68 5.48 -16.32
C PRO A 131 -9.56 6.35 -15.40
N HIS A 132 -10.15 7.40 -15.96
CA HIS A 132 -11.11 8.26 -15.27
C HIS A 132 -12.48 7.58 -15.12
N VAL A 133 -12.51 6.52 -14.30
CA VAL A 133 -13.71 5.78 -13.92
C VAL A 133 -13.75 5.66 -12.39
N ARG A 134 -14.92 5.33 -11.85
CA ARG A 134 -15.08 5.12 -10.41
C ARG A 134 -14.27 3.91 -9.96
N VAL A 135 -13.70 3.98 -8.76
CA VAL A 135 -12.90 2.90 -8.17
C VAL A 135 -13.44 2.62 -6.77
N ARG A 136 -13.60 1.33 -6.46
CA ARG A 136 -14.00 0.87 -5.13
C ARG A 136 -12.87 0.11 -4.47
N GLN A 137 -12.62 0.41 -3.20
CA GLN A 137 -11.75 -0.42 -2.38
C GLN A 137 -12.52 -1.65 -1.92
N TRP A 138 -11.89 -2.82 -2.03
CA TRP A 138 -12.37 -4.05 -1.42
C TRP A 138 -11.35 -4.56 -0.43
N VAL A 139 -11.77 -4.86 0.80
CA VAL A 139 -10.91 -5.39 1.85
C VAL A 139 -11.42 -6.74 2.31
N LEU A 140 -10.68 -7.82 2.00
CA LEU A 140 -10.97 -9.16 2.50
C LEU A 140 -10.05 -9.48 3.68
N SER A 141 -10.64 -9.53 4.87
CA SER A 141 -10.00 -10.11 6.07
C SER A 141 -10.44 -11.56 6.24
N VAL A 142 -9.49 -12.43 6.59
CA VAL A 142 -9.75 -13.86 6.84
C VAL A 142 -9.65 -14.19 8.34
N PRO A 143 -10.30 -15.29 8.78
CA PRO A 143 -10.23 -15.75 10.17
C PRO A 143 -8.80 -16.01 10.61
N LYS A 144 -8.49 -15.74 11.89
CA LYS A 144 -7.14 -15.93 12.46
C LYS A 144 -6.55 -17.31 12.16
N ARG A 145 -7.39 -18.36 12.25
CA ARG A 145 -7.04 -19.76 11.96
C ARG A 145 -6.49 -19.97 10.54
N LEU A 146 -6.88 -19.16 9.55
CA LEU A 146 -6.44 -19.33 8.17
C LEU A 146 -5.15 -18.57 7.83
N ARG A 147 -4.80 -17.56 8.63
CA ARG A 147 -3.69 -16.65 8.33
C ARG A 147 -2.33 -17.35 8.23
N PRO A 148 -1.97 -18.34 9.08
CA PRO A 148 -0.70 -19.05 8.95
C PRO A 148 -0.54 -19.72 7.57
N PHE A 149 -1.60 -20.36 7.05
CA PHE A 149 -1.56 -20.96 5.72
C PHE A 149 -1.28 -19.93 4.62
N LEU A 150 -1.92 -18.76 4.70
CA LEU A 150 -1.71 -17.70 3.70
C LEU A 150 -0.35 -17.03 3.83
N HIS A 151 0.16 -16.91 5.06
CA HIS A 151 1.45 -16.29 5.34
C HIS A 151 2.61 -17.14 4.80
N HIS A 152 2.58 -18.46 5.06
CA HIS A 152 3.69 -19.36 4.71
C HIS A 152 3.53 -20.08 3.36
N ARG A 153 2.32 -20.12 2.76
CA ARG A 153 2.09 -20.78 1.47
C ARG A 153 1.60 -19.78 0.42
N PRO A 154 2.52 -19.20 -0.39
CA PRO A 154 2.18 -18.25 -1.45
C PRO A 154 1.14 -18.78 -2.43
N ARG A 155 1.19 -20.08 -2.77
CA ARG A 155 0.19 -20.72 -3.66
C ARG A 155 -1.22 -20.67 -3.08
N THR A 156 -1.37 -20.87 -1.77
CA THR A 156 -2.67 -20.77 -1.10
C THR A 156 -3.18 -19.33 -1.09
N ALA A 157 -2.30 -18.35 -0.82
CA ALA A 157 -2.65 -16.94 -0.92
C ALA A 157 -3.11 -16.54 -2.33
N SER A 158 -2.38 -16.95 -3.36
CA SER A 158 -2.78 -16.72 -4.77
C SER A 158 -4.12 -17.40 -5.10
N ALA A 159 -4.36 -18.61 -4.62
CA ALA A 159 -5.64 -19.30 -4.84
C ALA A 159 -6.83 -18.57 -4.20
N VAL A 160 -6.66 -18.04 -2.99
CA VAL A 160 -7.68 -17.22 -2.33
C VAL A 160 -7.93 -15.92 -3.10
N LEU A 161 -6.89 -15.25 -3.59
CA LEU A 161 -7.03 -14.08 -4.47
C LEU A 161 -7.82 -14.41 -5.74
N HIS A 162 -7.53 -15.54 -6.40
CA HIS A 162 -8.29 -15.96 -7.59
C HIS A 162 -9.76 -16.27 -7.27
N ILE A 163 -10.05 -16.88 -6.11
CA ILE A 163 -11.42 -17.11 -5.64
C ILE A 163 -12.15 -15.77 -5.47
N LEU A 164 -11.50 -14.80 -4.81
CA LEU A 164 -12.03 -13.45 -4.60
C LEU A 164 -12.32 -12.74 -5.93
N LEU A 165 -11.34 -12.68 -6.84
CA LEU A 165 -11.50 -12.02 -8.14
C LEU A 165 -12.60 -12.66 -8.99
N ARG A 166 -12.70 -14.01 -9.01
CA ARG A 166 -13.77 -14.71 -9.73
C ARG A 166 -15.16 -14.48 -9.12
N ALA A 167 -15.25 -14.40 -7.80
CA ALA A 167 -16.51 -14.10 -7.13
C ALA A 167 -16.92 -12.64 -7.39
N LEU A 168 -15.98 -11.69 -7.30
CA LEU A 168 -16.19 -10.29 -7.66
C LEU A 168 -16.65 -10.12 -9.12
N GLN A 169 -16.06 -10.84 -10.09
CA GLN A 169 -16.51 -10.80 -11.48
C GLN A 169 -18.00 -11.15 -11.62
N ALA A 170 -18.43 -12.20 -10.92
CA ALA A 170 -19.81 -12.66 -10.97
C ALA A 170 -20.76 -11.63 -10.32
N THR A 171 -20.41 -11.13 -9.14
CA THR A 171 -21.20 -10.11 -8.44
C THR A 171 -21.28 -8.80 -9.22
N LEU A 172 -20.19 -8.34 -9.84
CA LEU A 172 -20.19 -7.12 -10.65
C LEU A 172 -21.03 -7.28 -11.92
N ARG A 173 -21.10 -8.47 -12.53
CA ARG A 173 -22.01 -8.73 -13.66
C ARG A 173 -23.47 -8.60 -13.26
N GLU A 174 -23.84 -9.11 -12.09
CA GLU A 174 -25.19 -8.95 -11.56
C GLU A 174 -25.51 -7.48 -11.22
N ALA A 175 -24.52 -6.76 -10.70
CA ALA A 175 -24.64 -5.33 -10.40
C ALA A 175 -24.57 -4.40 -11.63
N CYS A 176 -24.27 -4.93 -12.83
CA CYS A 176 -24.18 -4.20 -14.10
C CYS A 176 -25.12 -4.84 -15.15
N PRO A 177 -26.45 -4.72 -15.03
CA PRO A 177 -27.39 -5.45 -15.88
C PRO A 177 -27.32 -5.09 -17.37
N THR A 178 -26.76 -3.91 -17.69
CA THR A 178 -26.58 -3.44 -19.08
C THR A 178 -25.28 -3.93 -19.71
N ALA A 179 -24.38 -4.56 -18.94
CA ALA A 179 -23.10 -5.03 -19.45
C ALA A 179 -23.25 -6.40 -20.13
N PRO A 180 -22.59 -6.64 -21.28
CA PRO A 180 -22.60 -7.96 -21.89
C PRO A 180 -21.80 -8.97 -21.05
N SER A 181 -22.04 -10.25 -21.29
CA SER A 181 -21.34 -11.35 -20.58
C SER A 181 -19.83 -11.37 -20.81
N THR A 182 -19.37 -10.80 -21.93
CA THR A 182 -17.95 -10.64 -22.30
C THR A 182 -17.25 -9.52 -21.52
N ALA A 183 -18.00 -8.61 -20.89
CA ALA A 183 -17.43 -7.51 -20.13
C ALA A 183 -16.68 -8.00 -18.88
N SER A 184 -15.60 -7.29 -18.56
CA SER A 184 -14.64 -7.66 -17.51
C SER A 184 -14.21 -6.46 -16.68
N PHE A 185 -13.96 -6.65 -15.38
CA PHE A 185 -13.42 -5.57 -14.54
C PHE A 185 -11.89 -5.54 -14.57
N GLY A 186 -11.32 -4.39 -14.20
CA GLY A 186 -9.91 -4.23 -13.84
C GLY A 186 -9.71 -4.12 -12.33
N ALA A 187 -8.66 -4.78 -11.79
CA ALA A 187 -8.31 -4.66 -10.39
C ALA A 187 -6.80 -4.70 -10.12
N VAL A 188 -6.40 -4.00 -9.07
CA VAL A 188 -5.05 -4.05 -8.50
C VAL A 188 -5.14 -4.55 -7.06
N SER A 189 -4.45 -5.65 -6.75
CA SER A 189 -4.42 -6.23 -5.41
C SER A 189 -3.14 -5.89 -4.64
N PHE A 190 -3.29 -5.55 -3.37
CA PHE A 190 -2.23 -5.32 -2.40
C PHE A 190 -2.41 -6.32 -1.25
N LEU A 191 -1.43 -7.20 -1.07
CA LEU A 191 -1.46 -8.22 -0.03
C LEU A 191 -0.75 -7.66 1.21
N HIS A 192 -1.48 -7.56 2.32
CA HIS A 192 -0.91 -7.15 3.60
C HIS A 192 -0.71 -8.38 4.47
N ARG A 193 0.45 -8.47 5.11
CA ARG A 193 0.79 -9.53 6.07
C ARG A 193 0.82 -9.04 7.52
N PHE A 194 0.53 -7.77 7.74
CA PHE A 194 0.72 -7.05 8.99
C PHE A 194 -0.56 -6.30 9.37
N GLY A 195 -0.79 -6.15 10.68
CA GLY A 195 -1.80 -5.24 11.24
C GLY A 195 -1.17 -3.93 11.69
N SER A 196 -2.01 -2.95 12.04
CA SER A 196 -1.55 -1.65 12.57
C SER A 196 -0.73 -1.78 13.86
N SER A 197 -0.89 -2.88 14.60
CA SER A 197 -0.19 -3.22 15.85
C SER A 197 1.02 -4.14 15.66
N LEU A 198 1.60 -4.20 14.45
CA LEU A 198 2.71 -5.10 14.09
C LEU A 198 2.40 -6.59 14.31
N ASN A 199 1.12 -6.96 14.36
CA ASN A 199 0.72 -8.35 14.50
C ASN A 199 0.63 -9.01 13.12
N PRO A 200 0.89 -10.32 13.01
CA PRO A 200 0.60 -11.08 11.79
C PRO A 200 -0.88 -10.95 11.41
N HIS A 201 -1.14 -10.32 10.28
CA HIS A 201 -2.49 -10.03 9.79
C HIS A 201 -2.55 -10.16 8.28
N PHE A 202 -2.77 -11.38 7.79
CA PHE A 202 -2.94 -11.60 6.36
C PHE A 202 -4.32 -11.12 5.90
N HIS A 203 -4.35 -10.16 5.00
CA HIS A 203 -5.58 -9.63 4.38
C HIS A 203 -5.29 -9.03 3.00
N TYR A 204 -6.34 -8.88 2.20
CA TYR A 204 -6.25 -8.36 0.84
C TYR A 204 -6.90 -6.99 0.78
N HIS A 205 -6.19 -6.00 0.26
CA HIS A 205 -6.77 -4.77 -0.25
C HIS A 205 -6.81 -4.83 -1.77
N LEU A 206 -7.93 -4.50 -2.40
CA LEU A 206 -8.04 -4.39 -3.85
C LEU A 206 -8.58 -3.01 -4.20
N CYS A 207 -8.01 -2.40 -5.23
CA CYS A 207 -8.61 -1.27 -5.94
C CYS A 207 -9.25 -1.82 -7.21
N VAL A 208 -10.58 -1.82 -7.29
CA VAL A 208 -11.35 -2.41 -8.38
C VAL A 208 -12.11 -1.29 -9.07
N VAL A 209 -12.10 -1.24 -10.40
CA VAL A 209 -13.00 -0.32 -11.11
C VAL A 209 -14.44 -0.68 -10.78
N ASP A 210 -15.27 0.31 -10.45
CA ASP A 210 -16.61 0.10 -9.92
C ASP A 210 -17.62 -0.17 -11.06
N GLY A 211 -17.35 -1.21 -11.84
CA GLY A 211 -18.05 -1.54 -13.08
C GLY A 211 -17.28 -2.53 -13.95
N LEU A 212 -17.71 -2.66 -15.21
CA LEU A 212 -17.16 -3.58 -16.20
C LEU A 212 -16.81 -2.84 -17.49
N PHE A 213 -15.72 -3.27 -18.14
CA PHE A 213 -15.36 -2.82 -19.49
C PHE A 213 -15.84 -3.83 -20.54
N GLU A 214 -16.56 -3.33 -21.53
CA GLU A 214 -16.87 -3.99 -22.78
C GLU A 214 -15.87 -3.54 -23.85
N ARG A 215 -15.40 -4.49 -24.66
CA ARG A 215 -14.63 -4.18 -25.87
C ARG A 215 -15.61 -3.92 -27.00
N VAL A 216 -15.56 -2.73 -27.59
CA VAL A 216 -16.34 -2.35 -28.76
C VAL A 216 -15.41 -2.36 -29.98
N GLU A 217 -15.83 -3.01 -31.06
CA GLU A 217 -15.11 -2.96 -32.34
C GLU A 217 -15.45 -1.62 -33.03
N GLY A 218 -14.43 -0.85 -33.40
CA GLY A 218 -14.61 0.41 -34.13
C GLY A 218 -14.99 0.13 -35.59
N ASP A 219 -16.00 0.83 -36.11
CA ASP A 219 -16.49 0.71 -37.49
C ASP A 219 -15.65 1.52 -38.51
N THR A 220 -14.36 1.78 -38.21
CA THR A 220 -13.51 2.62 -39.06
C THR A 220 -12.12 2.03 -39.24
N ASP A 221 -11.60 2.21 -40.46
CA ASP A 221 -10.30 1.77 -40.96
C ASP A 221 -9.19 2.14 -39.95
N PRO A 222 -8.56 1.17 -39.28
CA PRO A 222 -7.66 1.45 -38.18
C PRO A 222 -6.38 2.12 -38.66
N ASP A 223 -5.98 3.23 -38.02
CA ASP A 223 -4.62 3.75 -38.11
C ASP A 223 -3.66 2.67 -37.55
N PRO A 224 -2.73 2.11 -38.34
CA PRO A 224 -1.82 1.07 -37.88
C PRO A 224 -0.87 1.53 -36.75
N ALA A 225 -0.79 2.83 -36.45
CA ALA A 225 -0.01 3.37 -35.34
C ALA A 225 -0.76 3.33 -33.98
N ILE A 226 -2.10 3.25 -33.97
CA ILE A 226 -2.91 3.22 -32.75
C ILE A 226 -4.12 2.29 -32.99
N PRO A 227 -4.06 1.01 -32.58
CA PRO A 227 -5.25 0.18 -32.60
C PRO A 227 -6.24 0.72 -31.55
N GLU A 228 -7.17 1.59 -31.97
CA GLU A 228 -8.25 2.11 -31.14
C GLU A 228 -9.25 0.98 -30.84
N THR A 229 -8.90 0.13 -29.87
CA THR A 229 -9.90 -0.68 -29.20
C THR A 229 -10.72 0.26 -28.33
N SER A 230 -11.91 0.65 -28.77
CA SER A 230 -12.81 1.45 -27.95
C SER A 230 -13.34 0.60 -26.80
N LEU A 231 -13.14 1.07 -25.57
CA LEU A 231 -13.64 0.42 -24.36
C LEU A 231 -14.87 1.19 -23.87
N HIS A 232 -15.99 0.51 -23.72
CA HIS A 232 -17.19 1.06 -23.10
C HIS A 232 -17.27 0.62 -21.64
N PHE A 233 -17.52 1.57 -20.73
CA PHE A 233 -17.58 1.29 -19.29
C PHE A 233 -19.03 1.24 -18.79
N HIS A 234 -19.41 0.11 -18.22
CA HIS A 234 -20.69 -0.10 -17.56
C HIS A 234 -20.50 0.04 -16.06
N GLU A 235 -21.04 1.10 -15.48
CA GLU A 235 -20.98 1.33 -14.05
C GLU A 235 -21.80 0.29 -13.26
N ALA A 236 -21.27 -0.14 -12.12
CA ALA A 236 -22.01 -0.95 -11.17
C ALA A 236 -23.02 -0.08 -10.40
N THR A 237 -24.28 -0.12 -10.81
CA THR A 237 -25.39 0.60 -10.16
C THR A 237 -26.19 -0.28 -9.20
N GLY A 238 -26.05 -1.61 -9.32
CA GLY A 238 -26.86 -2.59 -8.58
C GLY A 238 -26.19 -3.23 -7.37
N LEU A 239 -25.11 -2.67 -6.81
CA LEU A 239 -24.44 -3.25 -5.64
C LEU A 239 -25.27 -3.04 -4.36
N THR A 240 -26.14 -4.01 -4.05
CA THR A 240 -26.95 -4.02 -2.82
C THR A 240 -26.26 -4.74 -1.66
N HIS A 241 -26.79 -4.59 -0.45
CA HIS A 241 -26.30 -5.28 0.74
C HIS A 241 -26.40 -6.81 0.57
N GLU A 242 -27.50 -7.30 0.00
CA GLU A 242 -27.76 -8.72 -0.23
C GLU A 242 -26.72 -9.34 -1.17
N LEU A 243 -26.30 -8.61 -2.22
CA LEU A 243 -25.22 -9.05 -3.11
C LEU A 243 -23.88 -9.13 -2.39
N LEU A 244 -23.58 -8.17 -1.50
CA LEU A 244 -22.35 -8.18 -0.72
C LEU A 244 -22.32 -9.34 0.29
N GLU A 245 -23.44 -9.63 0.94
CA GLU A 245 -23.58 -10.81 1.82
C GLU A 245 -23.42 -12.12 1.04
N GLY A 246 -24.08 -12.24 -0.12
CA GLY A 246 -23.96 -13.39 -1.01
C GLY A 246 -22.54 -13.58 -1.53
N LEU A 247 -21.84 -12.49 -1.86
CA LEU A 247 -20.43 -12.50 -2.24
C LEU A 247 -19.54 -12.99 -1.10
N GLN A 248 -19.70 -12.43 0.11
CA GLN A 248 -18.94 -12.87 1.29
C GLN A 248 -19.18 -14.36 1.59
N HIS A 249 -20.44 -14.81 1.52
CA HIS A 249 -20.78 -16.22 1.69
C HIS A 249 -20.11 -17.10 0.63
N THR A 250 -20.13 -16.68 -0.63
CA THR A 250 -19.49 -17.39 -1.75
C THR A 250 -17.98 -17.51 -1.56
N ILE A 251 -17.32 -16.42 -1.17
CA ILE A 251 -15.88 -16.39 -0.87
C ILE A 251 -15.58 -17.36 0.26
N ARG A 252 -16.27 -17.23 1.41
CA ARG A 252 -16.11 -18.12 2.57
C ARG A 252 -16.20 -19.59 2.17
N SER A 253 -17.29 -19.97 1.50
CA SER A 253 -17.54 -21.36 1.08
C SER A 253 -16.49 -21.88 0.10
N ARG A 254 -16.02 -21.06 -0.85
CA ARG A 254 -15.00 -21.46 -1.83
C ARG A 254 -13.60 -21.56 -1.20
N VAL A 255 -13.24 -20.63 -0.31
CA VAL A 255 -11.95 -20.64 0.39
C VAL A 255 -11.85 -21.88 1.28
N LEU A 256 -12.84 -22.13 2.15
CA LEU A 256 -12.82 -23.30 3.04
C LEU A 256 -12.79 -24.62 2.25
N ARG A 257 -13.54 -24.70 1.15
CA ARG A 257 -13.50 -25.86 0.24
C ARG A 257 -12.12 -26.06 -0.39
N HIS A 258 -11.44 -24.98 -0.79
CA HIS A 258 -10.08 -25.05 -1.33
C HIS A 258 -9.11 -25.57 -0.28
N LEU A 259 -9.09 -24.99 0.92
CA LEU A 259 -8.19 -25.43 2.00
C LEU A 259 -8.42 -26.91 2.35
N ARG A 260 -9.67 -27.36 2.44
CA ARG A 260 -10.01 -28.77 2.65
C ARG A 260 -9.46 -29.70 1.56
N ARG A 261 -9.69 -29.34 0.29
CA ARG A 261 -9.25 -30.14 -0.86
C ARG A 261 -7.73 -30.31 -0.92
N HIS A 262 -6.99 -29.38 -0.34
CA HIS A 262 -5.53 -29.42 -0.27
C HIS A 262 -5.00 -29.91 1.09
N GLY A 263 -5.85 -30.51 1.93
CA GLY A 263 -5.44 -31.09 3.22
C GLY A 263 -4.96 -30.06 4.25
N LEU A 264 -5.34 -28.79 4.08
CA LEU A 264 -4.96 -27.71 5.03
C LEU A 264 -5.97 -27.55 6.17
N LEU A 265 -7.18 -28.12 6.03
CA LEU A 265 -8.21 -28.14 7.06
C LEU A 265 -8.91 -29.49 7.04
N GLU A 266 -9.24 -30.00 8.22
CA GLU A 266 -10.04 -31.20 8.36
C GLU A 266 -11.50 -30.95 7.96
N PRO A 267 -12.24 -31.98 7.50
CA PRO A 267 -13.65 -31.84 7.15
C PRO A 267 -14.52 -31.30 8.29
N HIS A 268 -14.20 -31.63 9.55
CA HIS A 268 -14.93 -31.12 10.71
C HIS A 268 -14.68 -29.64 10.93
N ASP A 269 -13.42 -29.17 10.86
CA ASP A 269 -13.07 -27.76 10.98
C ASP A 269 -13.84 -26.91 9.97
N VAL A 270 -13.96 -27.41 8.73
CA VAL A 270 -14.69 -26.71 7.67
C VAL A 270 -16.18 -26.59 8.00
N ARG A 271 -16.79 -27.65 8.55
CA ARG A 271 -18.20 -27.60 8.97
C ARG A 271 -18.42 -26.58 10.07
N ASP A 272 -17.53 -26.56 11.07
CA ASP A 272 -17.62 -25.64 12.20
C ASP A 272 -17.43 -24.20 11.74
N MET A 273 -16.41 -23.93 10.92
CA MET A 273 -16.17 -22.59 10.39
C MET A 273 -17.31 -22.07 9.50
N LEU A 274 -18.08 -22.95 8.86
CA LEU A 274 -19.27 -22.58 8.10
C LEU A 274 -20.48 -22.28 9.01
N SER A 275 -20.57 -22.90 10.18
CA SER A 275 -21.66 -22.70 11.14
C SER A 275 -21.44 -21.50 12.07
N TRP A 276 -20.21 -21.00 12.20
CA TRP A 276 -19.92 -19.82 13.00
C TRP A 276 -20.66 -18.55 12.52
N ASP A 277 -21.16 -17.79 13.49
CA ASP A 277 -21.77 -16.48 13.30
C ASP A 277 -20.78 -15.46 12.71
N HIS A 278 -21.32 -14.30 12.29
CA HIS A 278 -20.54 -13.17 11.77
C HIS A 278 -19.58 -13.57 10.63
N GLY A 279 -20.08 -14.39 9.68
CA GLY A 279 -19.31 -14.85 8.54
C GLY A 279 -18.15 -15.80 8.90
N GLY A 280 -18.13 -16.37 10.10
CA GLY A 280 -17.07 -17.24 10.58
C GLY A 280 -15.70 -16.57 10.68
N GLY A 281 -15.69 -15.23 10.87
CA GLY A 281 -14.48 -14.41 10.93
C GLY A 281 -13.94 -13.96 9.56
N PHE A 282 -14.66 -14.24 8.47
CA PHE A 282 -14.46 -13.54 7.21
C PHE A 282 -15.16 -12.19 7.27
N SER A 283 -14.50 -11.16 6.75
CA SER A 283 -15.09 -9.83 6.58
C SER A 283 -14.69 -9.29 5.22
N LEU A 284 -15.68 -8.83 4.46
CA LEU A 284 -15.52 -8.14 3.19
C LEU A 284 -16.07 -6.72 3.32
N ASP A 285 -15.18 -5.73 3.28
CA ASP A 285 -15.56 -4.32 3.25
C ASP A 285 -15.44 -3.77 1.81
N ALA A 286 -16.44 -2.99 1.42
CA ALA A 286 -16.54 -2.36 0.09
C ALA A 286 -17.04 -0.91 0.16
N SER A 287 -16.96 -0.31 1.36
CA SER A 287 -17.59 0.98 1.69
C SER A 287 -16.90 2.18 1.05
N VAL A 288 -15.59 2.10 0.79
CA VAL A 288 -14.81 3.20 0.21
C VAL A 288 -14.95 3.20 -1.31
N ARG A 289 -15.60 4.25 -1.82
CA ARG A 289 -15.76 4.54 -3.25
C ARG A 289 -15.10 5.87 -3.61
N ILE A 290 -14.34 5.87 -4.70
CA ILE A 290 -13.67 7.04 -5.26
C ILE A 290 -14.36 7.39 -6.58
N GLU A 291 -14.80 8.64 -6.70
CA GLU A 291 -15.45 9.16 -7.90
C GLU A 291 -14.44 9.32 -9.06
N ALA A 292 -14.91 9.21 -10.30
CA ALA A 292 -14.06 9.19 -11.51
C ALA A 292 -13.17 10.44 -11.66
N THR A 293 -13.63 11.58 -11.16
CA THR A 293 -12.93 12.86 -11.19
C THR A 293 -11.99 13.06 -9.99
N ASP A 294 -12.09 12.26 -8.93
CA ASP A 294 -11.29 12.43 -7.70
C ASP A 294 -9.94 11.69 -7.80
N ARG A 295 -9.04 12.22 -8.64
CA ARG A 295 -7.68 11.66 -8.82
C ARG A 295 -6.86 11.72 -7.53
N THR A 296 -7.03 12.77 -6.74
CA THR A 296 -6.36 12.93 -5.44
C THR A 296 -6.85 11.90 -4.42
N GLY A 297 -8.15 11.60 -4.39
CA GLY A 297 -8.73 10.50 -3.61
C GLY A 297 -8.19 9.14 -4.04
N LEU A 298 -8.09 8.89 -5.34
CA LEU A 298 -7.51 7.66 -5.87
C LEU A 298 -6.05 7.50 -5.44
N GLU A 299 -5.24 8.55 -5.54
CA GLU A 299 -3.85 8.53 -5.09
C GLU A 299 -3.75 8.20 -3.59
N ARG A 300 -4.58 8.84 -2.75
CA ARG A 300 -4.64 8.57 -1.31
C ARG A 300 -5.00 7.12 -1.02
N LEU A 301 -6.00 6.56 -1.72
CA LEU A 301 -6.41 5.16 -1.59
C LEU A 301 -5.26 4.21 -1.97
N ILE A 302 -4.59 4.45 -3.09
CA ILE A 302 -3.50 3.58 -3.55
C ILE A 302 -2.31 3.66 -2.59
N ARG A 303 -1.96 4.85 -2.08
CA ARG A 303 -0.94 5.00 -1.04
C ARG A 303 -1.32 4.23 0.22
N TYR A 304 -2.58 4.31 0.64
CA TYR A 304 -3.09 3.55 1.79
C TYR A 304 -2.97 2.03 1.58
N CYS A 305 -3.29 1.53 0.39
CA CYS A 305 -3.18 0.12 0.02
C CYS A 305 -1.72 -0.34 -0.17
N ALA A 306 -0.83 0.52 -0.65
CA ALA A 306 0.59 0.22 -0.86
C ALA A 306 1.47 0.55 0.36
N ARG A 307 0.85 0.88 1.51
CA ARG A 307 1.57 1.39 2.70
C ARG A 307 2.58 0.38 3.26
N PRO A 308 3.70 0.85 3.84
CA PRO A 308 4.60 0.01 4.62
C PRO A 308 3.93 -0.58 5.87
N PRO A 309 4.52 -1.62 6.47
CA PRO A 309 4.02 -2.26 7.69
C PRO A 309 3.91 -1.31 8.89
N PHE A 310 4.77 -0.31 8.96
CA PHE A 310 4.81 0.67 10.03
C PHE A 310 5.40 2.00 9.55
N ALA A 311 5.23 3.02 10.39
CA ALA A 311 5.83 4.33 10.21
C ALA A 311 6.87 4.57 11.31
N LEU A 312 8.00 5.19 10.95
CA LEU A 312 9.14 5.39 11.86
C LEU A 312 8.82 6.35 13.01
N ASP A 313 7.89 7.27 12.80
CA ASP A 313 7.39 8.22 13.79
C ASP A 313 6.64 7.55 14.94
N ARG A 314 6.19 6.30 14.77
CA ARG A 314 5.54 5.49 15.81
C ARG A 314 6.53 4.66 16.63
N LEU A 315 7.82 4.67 16.28
CA LEU A 315 8.85 3.81 16.88
C LEU A 315 9.78 4.63 17.78
N HIS A 316 9.66 4.42 19.11
CA HIS A 316 10.45 5.13 20.10
C HIS A 316 11.24 4.16 20.98
N LEU A 317 12.36 4.65 21.52
CA LEU A 317 13.14 3.94 22.53
C LEU A 317 12.67 4.34 23.93
N VAL A 318 12.61 3.39 24.85
CA VAL A 318 12.34 3.65 26.26
C VAL A 318 13.66 4.03 26.93
N ASP A 319 13.69 5.19 27.59
CA ASP A 319 14.88 5.72 28.28
C ASP A 319 16.17 5.76 27.43
N GLY A 320 16.02 5.90 26.11
CA GLY A 320 17.14 5.91 25.15
C GLY A 320 17.82 4.56 24.95
N ARG A 321 17.32 3.49 25.57
CA ARG A 321 17.83 2.13 25.42
C ARG A 321 17.26 1.46 24.17
N SER A 322 18.13 0.86 23.37
CA SER A 322 17.72 0.20 22.12
C SER A 322 17.05 -1.15 22.32
N ASP A 323 17.20 -1.76 23.49
CA ASP A 323 16.63 -3.06 23.84
C ASP A 323 15.16 -2.98 24.30
N GLN A 324 14.65 -1.78 24.54
CA GLN A 324 13.27 -1.51 24.98
C GLN A 324 12.60 -0.50 24.06
N ILE A 325 11.54 -0.94 23.40
CA ILE A 325 10.84 -0.21 22.34
C ILE A 325 9.43 0.13 22.81
N LEU A 326 9.03 1.38 22.60
CA LEU A 326 7.65 1.83 22.67
C LEU A 326 7.13 2.08 21.25
N TYR A 327 6.21 1.22 20.80
CA TYR A 327 5.55 1.37 19.50
C TYR A 327 4.14 1.94 19.67
N LEU A 328 3.92 3.18 19.21
CA LEU A 328 2.62 3.84 19.29
C LEU A 328 1.62 3.17 18.35
N LEU A 329 0.39 2.94 18.81
CA LEU A 329 -0.70 2.43 17.99
C LEU A 329 -1.36 3.58 17.20
N SER A 330 -1.91 3.27 16.01
CA SER A 330 -2.62 4.26 15.21
C SER A 330 -3.95 4.70 15.84
N GLY A 331 -4.42 3.95 16.82
CA GLY A 331 -5.60 4.19 17.64
C GLY A 331 -5.61 3.19 18.81
N PRO A 332 -6.48 3.39 19.82
CA PRO A 332 -6.61 2.46 20.93
C PRO A 332 -7.02 1.06 20.44
N ASP A 333 -6.45 0.01 21.02
CA ASP A 333 -6.91 -1.35 20.79
C ASP A 333 -8.25 -1.64 21.54
N PRO A 334 -8.87 -2.82 21.39
CA PRO A 334 -10.11 -3.15 22.10
C PRO A 334 -10.00 -3.09 23.63
N SER A 335 -8.79 -3.12 24.19
CA SER A 335 -8.52 -2.96 25.62
C SER A 335 -8.23 -1.50 26.03
N GLY A 336 -8.30 -0.54 25.09
CA GLY A 336 -7.95 0.86 25.29
C GLY A 336 -6.46 1.16 25.26
N ARG A 337 -5.60 0.19 24.93
CA ARG A 337 -4.15 0.36 24.89
C ARG A 337 -3.76 1.22 23.70
N THR A 338 -2.86 2.18 23.89
CA THR A 338 -2.41 3.13 22.84
C THR A 338 -0.97 2.90 22.38
N ALA A 339 -0.22 2.03 23.06
CA ALA A 339 1.16 1.70 22.69
C ALA A 339 1.52 0.27 23.09
N LEU A 340 2.49 -0.33 22.39
CA LEU A 340 3.10 -1.61 22.71
C LEU A 340 4.49 -1.37 23.31
N ARG A 341 4.79 -2.07 24.40
CA ARG A 341 6.17 -2.21 24.90
C ARG A 341 6.71 -3.54 24.40
N LEU A 342 7.83 -3.50 23.69
CA LEU A 342 8.47 -4.65 23.07
C LEU A 342 9.96 -4.61 23.39
N SER A 343 10.58 -5.77 23.57
CA SER A 343 12.03 -5.88 23.43
C SER A 343 12.46 -5.64 21.98
N ALA A 344 13.75 -5.33 21.77
CA ALA A 344 14.31 -5.25 20.42
C ALA A 344 14.12 -6.56 19.64
N LEU A 345 14.30 -7.70 20.30
CA LEU A 345 14.18 -9.02 19.68
C LEU A 345 12.74 -9.32 19.28
N GLU A 346 11.75 -9.05 20.14
CA GLU A 346 10.33 -9.21 19.79
C GLU A 346 9.91 -8.27 18.65
N PHE A 347 10.50 -7.07 18.57
CA PHE A 347 10.22 -6.16 17.47
C PHE A 347 10.82 -6.66 16.15
N LEU A 348 12.06 -7.15 16.15
CA LEU A 348 12.68 -7.75 14.96
C LEU A 348 11.91 -8.99 14.49
N ASP A 349 11.48 -9.83 15.43
CA ASP A 349 10.67 -11.02 15.15
C ASP A 349 9.32 -10.68 14.48
N ARG A 350 8.69 -9.57 14.88
CA ARG A 350 7.46 -9.09 14.22
C ARG A 350 7.67 -8.49 12.82
N LEU A 351 8.92 -8.12 12.49
CA LEU A 351 9.26 -7.58 11.17
C LEU A 351 9.74 -8.66 10.19
N ALA A 352 10.30 -9.75 10.70
CA ALA A 352 10.58 -10.97 9.95
C ALA A 352 9.26 -11.62 9.49
#